data_AF-A0A924SFK5-F1
#
_entry.id   AF-A0A924SFK5-F1
#
_cell.length_a   1.000
_cell.length_b   1.000
_cell.length_c   1.000
_cell.angle_alpha   90.00
_cell.angle_beta   90.00
_cell.angle_gamma   90.00
#
_symmetry.space_group_name_H-M   'P 1'
#
loop_
_entity.id
_entity.type
_entity.pdbx_description
1 polymer ?
#
loop_
_entity_poly.entity_id
_entity_poly.type
_entity_poly.pdbx_seq_one_letter_code
_entity_poly.pdbx_strand_id
1 'polypeptide(L)'
;MKRFLAPTLAALALAACSDAPPLPVAPAAPQQMKAPVAPYYAKGSSGVDGDYIVVFKASVSDPLGKADEKLARHGGKLKFKYESAIKGYAATLSAGALAALQADPDVAYIEQDQIVTANTTQTSVPSWGIDRIDQRALPLNGSYVYASSGTGVRAYIIDTGIQTGHPEFGGRASAVYDAIGDGQNGQDCNGHGTHVAGTVGSASYGVAKNAYLRAVRVLDCAGSGTSS
;
A
#
# COMPACT_ATOMS: atom_id res chain seq x y z
N MET A 1 94.68 -29.49 40.53
CA MET A 1 93.22 -29.31 40.69
C MET A 1 92.97 -28.02 41.46
N LYS A 2 92.41 -26.99 40.81
CA LYS A 2 91.55 -25.93 41.38
C LYS A 2 91.13 -25.01 40.24
N ARG A 3 89.81 -24.84 40.11
CA ARG A 3 89.07 -24.25 38.97
C ARG A 3 89.15 -22.72 38.99
N PHE A 4 89.35 -22.10 37.83
CA PHE A 4 89.20 -20.65 37.63
C PHE A 4 87.77 -20.33 37.15
N LEU A 5 87.12 -19.37 37.80
CA LEU A 5 85.84 -18.78 37.39
C LEU A 5 86.06 -17.78 36.23
N ALA A 6 85.21 -17.82 35.21
CA ALA A 6 85.11 -16.80 34.17
C ALA A 6 84.02 -15.77 34.53
N PRO A 7 84.21 -14.47 34.26
CA PRO A 7 83.13 -13.48 34.34
C PRO A 7 82.43 -13.31 33.00
N THR A 8 81.11 -13.14 33.07
CA THR A 8 80.17 -12.88 31.99
C THR A 8 80.29 -11.45 31.46
N LEU A 9 80.42 -11.28 30.13
CA LEU A 9 80.29 -9.99 29.44
C LEU A 9 78.80 -9.66 29.25
N ALA A 10 78.37 -8.48 29.71
CA ALA A 10 77.06 -7.90 29.39
C ALA A 10 77.20 -6.95 28.19
N ALA A 11 76.41 -7.17 27.14
CA ALA A 11 76.35 -6.32 25.95
C ALA A 11 75.36 -5.17 26.17
N LEU A 12 75.81 -3.93 25.92
CA LEU A 12 75.00 -2.72 25.96
C LEU A 12 74.62 -2.33 24.52
N ALA A 13 73.34 -2.45 24.15
CA ALA A 13 72.82 -1.99 22.87
C ALA A 13 72.24 -0.57 23.03
N LEU A 14 72.84 0.43 22.38
CA LEU A 14 72.25 1.78 22.26
C LEU A 14 71.23 1.77 21.11
N ALA A 15 69.95 1.98 21.45
CA ALA A 15 68.91 2.34 20.49
C ALA A 15 68.91 3.86 20.30
N ALA A 16 69.20 4.32 19.08
CA ALA A 16 69.07 5.72 18.71
C ALA A 16 67.62 6.00 18.26
N CYS A 17 66.90 6.86 18.97
CA CYS A 17 65.61 7.40 18.52
C CYS A 17 65.88 8.56 17.56
N SER A 18 65.43 8.48 16.30
CA SER A 18 65.40 9.63 15.40
C SER A 18 64.04 10.31 15.49
N ASP A 19 64.00 11.51 16.06
CA ASP A 19 62.84 12.40 16.03
C ASP A 19 62.71 13.02 14.62
N ALA A 20 61.94 12.35 13.75
CA ALA A 20 61.46 12.96 12.53
C ALA A 20 60.11 13.66 12.81
N PRO A 21 59.94 14.95 12.45
CA PRO A 21 58.68 15.65 12.63
C PRO A 21 57.58 15.01 11.76
N PRO A 22 56.34 14.88 12.27
CA PRO A 22 55.25 14.30 11.51
C PRO A 22 54.88 15.19 10.31
N LEU A 23 54.67 14.55 9.15
CA LEU A 23 54.22 15.24 7.95
C LEU A 23 52.83 15.87 8.17
N PRO A 24 52.53 17.02 7.55
CA PRO A 24 51.21 17.63 7.65
C PRO A 24 50.15 16.69 7.04
N VAL A 25 49.20 16.29 7.87
CA VAL A 25 48.03 15.52 7.45
C VAL A 25 47.13 16.46 6.63
N ALA A 26 46.90 16.15 5.36
CA ALA A 26 45.94 16.87 4.53
C ALA A 26 44.54 16.79 5.18
N PRO A 27 43.75 17.88 5.17
CA PRO A 27 42.39 17.85 5.70
C PRO A 27 41.58 16.79 4.95
N ALA A 28 40.87 15.95 5.71
CA ALA A 28 39.99 14.93 5.15
C ALA A 28 38.98 15.59 4.21
N ALA A 29 38.85 15.05 2.99
CA ALA A 29 37.82 15.48 2.05
C ALA A 29 36.44 15.38 2.72
N PRO A 30 35.55 16.37 2.54
CA PRO A 30 34.21 16.29 3.11
C PRO A 30 33.56 14.99 2.66
N GLN A 31 33.14 14.15 3.59
CA GLN A 31 32.35 12.97 3.27
C GLN A 31 31.06 13.45 2.63
N GLN A 32 30.90 13.15 1.34
CA GLN A 32 29.67 13.42 0.61
C GLN A 32 28.57 12.60 1.28
N MET A 33 27.74 13.24 2.11
CA MET A 33 26.57 12.58 2.71
C MET A 33 25.73 12.07 1.54
N LYS A 34 25.58 10.75 1.42
CA LYS A 34 24.63 10.16 0.45
C LYS A 34 23.29 10.84 0.70
N ALA A 35 22.75 11.49 -0.33
CA ALA A 35 21.43 12.12 -0.25
C ALA A 35 20.43 11.10 0.33
N PRO A 36 19.48 11.51 1.19
CA PRO A 36 18.50 10.60 1.75
C PRO A 36 17.72 9.96 0.60
N VAL A 37 17.86 8.65 0.45
CA VAL A 37 17.13 7.86 -0.54
C VAL A 37 15.73 7.60 0.02
N ALA A 38 14.69 7.89 -0.76
CA ALA A 38 13.31 7.62 -0.39
C ALA A 38 13.13 6.12 -0.10
N PRO A 39 12.44 5.74 1.00
CA PRO A 39 12.18 4.35 1.33
C PRO A 39 11.46 3.62 0.19
N TYR A 40 11.85 2.37 -0.03
CA TYR A 40 11.16 1.44 -0.92
C TYR A 40 10.57 0.28 -0.13
N TYR A 41 9.26 0.07 -0.27
CA TYR A 41 8.51 -0.99 0.41
C TYR A 41 8.14 -2.09 -0.59
N ALA A 42 8.92 -3.18 -0.60
CA ALA A 42 8.62 -4.38 -1.37
C ALA A 42 7.48 -5.18 -0.72
N LYS A 43 6.67 -5.88 -1.52
CA LYS A 43 5.50 -6.64 -1.04
C LYS A 43 5.68 -8.16 -1.07
N GLY A 44 6.86 -8.64 -1.44
CA GLY A 44 7.16 -10.08 -1.46
C GLY A 44 6.24 -10.82 -2.44
N SER A 45 5.66 -11.94 -2.02
CA SER A 45 4.89 -12.83 -2.90
C SER A 45 3.55 -12.26 -3.41
N SER A 46 3.03 -11.20 -2.80
CA SER A 46 1.84 -10.51 -3.31
C SER A 46 2.18 -9.34 -4.24
N GLY A 47 3.47 -9.01 -4.37
CA GLY A 47 3.94 -7.89 -5.17
C GLY A 47 3.82 -8.16 -6.67
N VAL A 48 3.47 -7.12 -7.43
CA VAL A 48 3.49 -7.15 -8.89
C VAL A 48 4.83 -6.59 -9.35
N ASP A 49 5.60 -7.40 -10.06
CA ASP A 49 6.94 -7.00 -10.53
C ASP A 49 6.85 -5.86 -11.55
N GLY A 50 7.66 -4.83 -11.33
CA GLY A 50 7.71 -3.64 -12.19
C GLY A 50 6.61 -2.61 -11.92
N ASP A 51 5.59 -2.92 -11.11
CA ASP A 51 4.51 -1.99 -10.80
C ASP A 51 4.71 -1.34 -9.43
N TYR A 52 4.65 0.00 -9.39
CA TYR A 52 4.94 0.78 -8.19
C TYR A 52 3.97 1.95 -8.02
N ILE A 53 3.72 2.28 -6.76
CA ILE A 53 3.08 3.51 -6.31
C ILE A 53 4.18 4.45 -5.82
N VAL A 54 4.38 5.56 -6.53
CA VAL A 54 5.34 6.62 -6.16
C VAL A 54 4.57 7.70 -5.43
N VAL A 55 4.87 7.87 -4.14
CA VAL A 55 4.20 8.86 -3.29
C VAL A 55 5.10 10.07 -3.09
N PHE A 56 4.56 11.25 -3.39
CA PHE A 56 5.23 12.52 -3.24
C PHE A 56 5.11 13.05 -1.81
N LYS A 57 6.05 13.92 -1.43
CA LYS A 57 5.98 14.69 -0.19
C LYS A 57 4.77 15.60 -0.20
N ALA A 58 4.17 15.82 0.97
CA ALA A 58 3.00 16.70 1.14
C ALA A 58 3.24 18.14 0.62
N SER A 59 4.50 18.60 0.62
CA SER A 59 4.94 19.90 0.11
C SER A 59 4.81 20.07 -1.39
N VAL A 60 4.67 19.00 -2.18
CA VAL A 60 4.45 19.10 -3.63
C VAL A 60 3.08 19.72 -3.89
N SER A 61 3.06 20.90 -4.51
CA SER A 61 1.82 21.68 -4.72
C SER A 61 1.03 21.22 -5.96
N ASP A 62 1.72 20.80 -7.01
CA ASP A 62 1.12 20.26 -8.25
C ASP A 62 1.54 18.80 -8.44
N PRO A 63 0.82 17.83 -7.84
CA PRO A 63 1.17 16.42 -7.95
C PRO A 63 0.95 15.87 -9.37
N LEU A 64 -0.04 16.36 -10.11
CA LEU A 64 -0.35 15.85 -11.44
C LEU A 64 0.72 16.24 -12.46
N GLY A 65 1.10 17.52 -12.50
CA GLY A 65 2.17 18.00 -13.36
C GLY A 65 3.52 17.41 -12.96
N LYS A 66 3.75 17.21 -11.64
CA LYS A 66 4.96 16.55 -11.16
C LYS A 66 5.05 15.09 -11.62
N ALA A 67 3.94 14.34 -11.60
CA ALA A 67 3.91 12.99 -12.13
C ALA A 67 4.27 12.94 -13.62
N ASP A 68 3.74 13.87 -14.44
CA ASP A 68 4.08 13.97 -15.85
C ASP A 68 5.57 14.29 -16.07
N GLU A 69 6.12 15.23 -15.29
CA GLU A 69 7.55 15.56 -15.33
C GLU A 69 8.44 14.34 -15.05
N LYS A 70 8.13 13.58 -13.99
CA LYS A 70 8.92 12.41 -13.60
C LYS A 70 8.83 11.30 -14.65
N LEU A 71 7.63 11.02 -15.17
CA LEU A 71 7.44 10.01 -16.21
C LEU A 71 8.11 10.39 -17.53
N ALA A 72 8.08 11.67 -17.91
CA ALA A 72 8.79 12.15 -19.10
C ALA A 72 10.32 12.01 -18.95
N ARG A 73 10.85 12.24 -17.74
CA ARG A 73 12.30 12.17 -17.47
C ARG A 73 12.82 10.74 -17.33
N HIS A 74 12.09 9.87 -16.64
CA HIS A 74 12.57 8.54 -16.25
C HIS A 74 11.91 7.40 -17.04
N GLY A 75 10.88 7.70 -17.83
CA GLY A 75 10.06 6.71 -18.51
C GLY A 75 9.11 5.98 -17.54
N GLY A 76 8.34 5.06 -18.10
CA GLY A 76 7.35 4.26 -17.39
C GLY A 76 5.97 4.34 -18.04
N LYS A 77 5.12 3.35 -17.75
CA LYS A 77 3.73 3.33 -18.21
C LYS A 77 2.83 3.77 -17.06
N LEU A 78 2.23 4.95 -17.19
CA LEU A 78 1.28 5.47 -16.21
C LEU A 78 0.08 4.52 -16.09
N LYS A 79 -0.29 4.18 -14.86
CA LYS A 79 -1.53 3.48 -14.50
C LYS A 79 -2.54 4.45 -13.92
N PHE A 80 -2.14 5.27 -12.95
CA PHE A 80 -3.03 6.19 -12.26
C PHE A 80 -2.29 7.39 -11.66
N LYS A 81 -2.95 8.54 -11.48
CA LYS A 81 -2.40 9.70 -10.75
C LYS A 81 -3.27 10.02 -9.54
N TYR A 82 -2.61 10.27 -8.40
CA TYR A 82 -3.28 10.62 -7.15
C TYR A 82 -3.02 12.08 -6.79
N GLU A 83 -4.08 12.81 -6.44
CA GLU A 83 -4.00 14.20 -5.98
C GLU A 83 -4.71 14.48 -4.66
N SER A 84 -5.71 13.67 -4.30
CA SER A 84 -6.61 13.94 -3.16
C SER A 84 -6.16 13.29 -1.86
N ALA A 85 -6.29 11.96 -1.74
CA ALA A 85 -5.98 11.24 -0.50
C ALA A 85 -4.47 11.06 -0.29
N ILE A 86 -3.75 10.84 -1.39
CA ILE A 86 -2.29 10.85 -1.47
C ILE A 86 -1.89 11.66 -2.71
N LYS A 87 -0.67 12.17 -2.71
CA LYS A 87 -0.06 12.86 -3.85
C LYS A 87 0.92 11.91 -4.50
N GLY A 88 0.79 11.62 -5.79
CA GLY A 88 1.67 10.66 -6.43
C GLY A 88 1.12 10.06 -7.71
N TYR A 89 1.66 8.93 -8.12
CA TYR A 89 1.18 8.17 -9.26
C TYR A 89 1.54 6.69 -9.13
N ALA A 90 0.77 5.85 -9.81
CA ALA A 90 1.09 4.46 -10.05
C ALA A 90 1.57 4.26 -11.49
N ALA A 91 2.65 3.51 -11.65
CA ALA A 91 3.21 3.23 -12.97
C ALA A 91 4.00 1.92 -12.99
N THR A 92 4.09 1.33 -14.18
CA THR A 92 5.11 0.33 -14.47
C THR A 92 6.44 1.02 -14.73
N LEU A 93 7.49 0.68 -13.97
CA LEU A 93 8.80 1.31 -14.00
C LEU A 93 9.91 0.28 -14.26
N SER A 94 10.98 0.73 -14.93
CA SER A 94 12.23 -0.05 -15.00
C SER A 94 13.01 0.06 -13.69
N ALA A 95 13.92 -0.88 -13.44
CA ALA A 95 14.81 -0.82 -12.27
C ALA A 95 15.63 0.48 -12.21
N GLY A 96 16.04 1.02 -13.37
CA GLY A 96 16.74 2.30 -13.45
C GLY A 96 15.85 3.49 -13.10
N ALA A 97 14.60 3.49 -13.58
CA ALA A 97 13.62 4.53 -13.22
C ALA A 97 13.28 4.49 -11.72
N LEU A 98 13.09 3.30 -11.15
CA LEU A 98 12.89 3.12 -9.71
C LEU A 98 14.04 3.72 -8.91
N ALA A 99 15.29 3.36 -9.24
CA ALA A 99 16.46 3.87 -8.53
C ALA A 99 16.60 5.40 -8.64
N ALA A 100 16.28 5.97 -9.81
CA ALA A 100 16.29 7.42 -10.01
C ALA A 100 15.22 8.13 -9.15
N LEU A 101 14.02 7.57 -9.08
CA LEU A 101 12.91 8.11 -8.29
C LEU A 101 13.16 7.98 -6.77
N GLN A 102 13.84 6.91 -6.34
CA GLN A 102 14.27 6.80 -4.95
C GLN A 102 15.27 7.90 -4.55
N ALA A 103 16.03 8.45 -5.49
CA ALA A 103 16.94 9.58 -5.24
C ALA A 103 16.26 10.95 -5.39
N ASP A 104 14.98 11.00 -5.75
CA ASP A 104 14.29 12.23 -6.07
C ASP A 104 13.80 12.97 -4.81
N PRO A 105 14.14 14.26 -4.63
CA PRO A 105 13.79 15.01 -3.43
C PRO A 105 12.28 15.27 -3.27
N ASP A 106 11.49 15.15 -4.33
CA ASP A 106 10.03 15.30 -4.27
C ASP A 106 9.33 14.02 -3.80
N VAL A 107 10.02 12.87 -3.84
CA VAL A 107 9.47 11.56 -3.48
C VAL A 107 9.58 11.35 -1.96
N ALA A 108 8.46 10.99 -1.34
CA ALA A 108 8.39 10.63 0.06
C ALA A 108 8.76 9.15 0.27
N TYR A 109 8.16 8.27 -0.53
CA TYR A 109 8.46 6.83 -0.55
C TYR A 109 7.92 6.19 -1.84
N ILE A 110 8.36 4.97 -2.11
CA ILE A 110 7.88 4.13 -3.20
C ILE A 110 7.40 2.80 -2.63
N GLU A 111 6.23 2.34 -3.05
CA GLU A 111 5.65 1.06 -2.63
C GLU A 111 5.46 0.17 -3.86
N GLN A 112 5.82 -1.11 -3.78
CA GLN A 112 5.50 -2.07 -4.82
C GLN A 112 3.99 -2.32 -4.81
N ASP A 113 3.36 -2.28 -5.98
CA ASP A 113 1.94 -2.61 -6.11
C ASP A 113 1.71 -4.09 -5.74
N GLN A 114 0.53 -4.42 -5.24
CA GLN A 114 0.21 -5.76 -4.77
C GLN A 114 -1.19 -6.20 -5.19
N ILE A 115 -1.34 -7.51 -5.35
CA ILE A 115 -2.64 -8.14 -5.61
C ILE A 115 -3.45 -8.16 -4.33
N VAL A 116 -4.69 -7.71 -4.41
CA VAL A 116 -5.72 -7.81 -3.37
C VAL A 116 -6.86 -8.70 -3.88
N THR A 117 -7.40 -9.55 -3.00
CA THR A 117 -8.48 -10.49 -3.35
C THR A 117 -9.65 -10.37 -2.40
N ALA A 118 -10.86 -10.60 -2.91
CA ALA A 118 -12.04 -10.77 -2.09
C ALA A 118 -11.94 -12.05 -1.24
N ASN A 119 -12.40 -11.99 0.01
CA ASN A 119 -12.55 -13.18 0.84
C ASN A 119 -13.84 -13.90 0.43
N THR A 120 -13.72 -14.97 -0.36
CA THR A 120 -14.86 -15.64 -1.00
C THR A 120 -15.50 -16.76 -0.17
N THR A 121 -14.95 -17.12 1.00
CA THR A 121 -15.49 -18.23 1.81
C THR A 121 -16.46 -17.73 2.87
N GLN A 122 -17.72 -18.13 2.73
CA GLN A 122 -18.77 -17.86 3.69
C GLN A 122 -19.41 -19.18 4.11
N THR A 123 -18.97 -19.74 5.26
CA THR A 123 -19.59 -20.92 5.86
C THR A 123 -20.71 -20.51 6.81
N SER A 124 -21.94 -20.94 6.48
CA SER A 124 -23.21 -20.74 7.21
C SER A 124 -23.80 -19.31 7.28
N VAL A 125 -24.63 -18.93 6.29
CA VAL A 125 -25.67 -17.88 6.46
C VAL A 125 -26.77 -18.08 5.39
N PRO A 126 -28.07 -17.70 5.60
CA PRO A 126 -28.55 -16.37 6.08
C PRO A 126 -29.74 -16.48 7.07
N SER A 127 -29.73 -15.99 8.31
CA SER A 127 -29.97 -14.59 8.66
C SER A 127 -29.64 -14.33 10.14
N TRP A 128 -28.98 -15.28 10.82
CA TRP A 128 -28.62 -15.13 12.23
C TRP A 128 -27.77 -13.87 12.48
N GLY A 129 -27.01 -13.42 11.46
CA GLY A 129 -26.17 -12.23 11.59
C GLY A 129 -26.95 -10.96 11.88
N ILE A 130 -28.16 -10.77 11.32
CA ILE A 130 -28.96 -9.57 11.60
C ILE A 130 -29.65 -9.65 12.98
N ASP A 131 -30.19 -10.81 13.35
CA ASP A 131 -30.69 -11.13 14.71
C ASP A 131 -29.57 -11.13 15.76
N ARG A 132 -28.32 -11.32 15.34
CA ARG A 132 -27.18 -11.21 16.25
C ARG A 132 -26.86 -9.76 16.59
N ILE A 133 -26.97 -8.84 15.64
CA ILE A 133 -26.46 -7.47 15.82
C ILE A 133 -27.45 -6.52 16.50
N ASP A 134 -28.72 -6.90 16.65
CA ASP A 134 -29.73 -6.08 17.31
C ASP A 134 -29.99 -6.46 18.78
N GLN A 135 -29.50 -7.62 19.25
CA GLN A 135 -29.54 -8.00 20.67
C GLN A 135 -28.17 -8.41 21.25
N ARG A 136 -27.96 -8.09 22.55
CA ARG A 136 -26.74 -8.47 23.29
C ARG A 136 -26.83 -9.83 23.98
N ALA A 137 -28.01 -10.17 24.50
CA ALA A 137 -28.22 -11.40 25.26
C ALA A 137 -28.53 -12.58 24.33
N LEU A 138 -28.17 -13.79 24.75
CA LEU A 138 -28.58 -15.04 24.12
C LEU A 138 -29.69 -15.70 24.98
N PRO A 139 -30.56 -16.55 24.40
CA PRO A 139 -30.59 -17.00 23.00
C PRO A 139 -31.10 -15.93 22.03
N LEU A 140 -30.77 -16.10 20.74
CA LEU A 140 -31.30 -15.27 19.66
C LEU A 140 -32.82 -15.47 19.50
N ASN A 141 -33.53 -14.45 19.02
CA ASN A 141 -35.01 -14.45 19.01
C ASN A 141 -35.62 -14.63 17.60
N GLY A 142 -34.79 -14.70 16.56
CA GLY A 142 -35.20 -14.90 15.17
C GLY A 142 -35.77 -13.64 14.49
N SER A 143 -35.68 -12.48 15.14
CA SER A 143 -36.20 -11.20 14.65
C SER A 143 -35.09 -10.17 14.54
N TYR A 144 -35.24 -9.22 13.61
CA TYR A 144 -34.35 -8.07 13.49
C TYR A 144 -35.14 -6.77 13.71
N VAL A 145 -34.92 -6.11 14.83
CA VAL A 145 -35.54 -4.83 15.19
C VAL A 145 -34.52 -3.71 14.99
N TYR A 146 -34.77 -2.88 13.98
CA TYR A 146 -33.91 -1.74 13.65
C TYR A 146 -34.59 -0.41 14.02
N ALA A 147 -33.86 0.48 14.70
CA ALA A 147 -34.35 1.81 15.06
C ALA A 147 -34.21 2.84 13.92
N SER A 148 -33.37 2.55 12.93
CA SER A 148 -33.15 3.37 11.74
C SER A 148 -32.88 2.48 10.54
N SER A 149 -33.40 2.88 9.38
CA SER A 149 -33.20 2.15 8.12
C SER A 149 -32.05 2.72 7.27
N GLY A 150 -31.36 3.76 7.73
CA GLY A 150 -30.30 4.40 6.95
C GLY A 150 -30.78 5.32 5.82
N THR A 151 -32.03 5.80 5.90
CA THR A 151 -32.59 6.78 4.95
C THR A 151 -31.65 7.99 4.79
N GLY A 152 -31.34 8.35 3.54
CA GLY A 152 -30.47 9.49 3.20
C GLY A 152 -28.96 9.19 3.26
N VAL A 153 -28.56 8.02 3.79
CA VAL A 153 -27.15 7.60 3.85
C VAL A 153 -26.73 7.00 2.52
N ARG A 154 -25.50 7.28 2.09
CA ARG A 154 -24.84 6.62 0.95
C ARG A 154 -23.72 5.72 1.48
N ALA A 155 -23.82 4.43 1.21
CA ALA A 155 -22.76 3.46 1.48
C ALA A 155 -22.01 3.16 0.18
N TYR A 156 -20.70 3.37 0.18
CA TYR A 156 -19.82 3.05 -0.95
C TYR A 156 -19.27 1.64 -0.74
N ILE A 157 -19.50 0.77 -1.73
CA ILE A 157 -19.06 -0.62 -1.72
C ILE A 157 -17.87 -0.72 -2.66
N ILE A 158 -16.68 -0.80 -2.08
CA ILE A 158 -15.40 -0.89 -2.79
C ILE A 158 -15.08 -2.38 -2.97
N ASP A 159 -15.45 -2.95 -4.11
CA ASP A 159 -15.49 -4.40 -4.30
C ASP A 159 -15.51 -4.80 -5.80
N THR A 160 -16.06 -5.96 -6.18
CA THR A 160 -16.21 -6.47 -7.56
C THR A 160 -17.27 -5.74 -8.39
N GLY A 161 -17.95 -4.75 -7.80
CA GLY A 161 -19.10 -4.04 -8.38
C GLY A 161 -20.41 -4.35 -7.65
N ILE A 162 -21.53 -3.86 -8.19
CA ILE A 162 -22.88 -4.24 -7.72
C ILE A 162 -23.74 -4.53 -8.95
N GLN A 163 -24.53 -5.60 -8.93
CA GLN A 163 -25.63 -5.79 -9.88
C GLN A 163 -26.75 -4.78 -9.56
N THR A 164 -26.64 -3.56 -10.08
CA THR A 164 -27.48 -2.43 -9.63
C THR A 164 -28.98 -2.61 -9.90
N GLY A 165 -29.32 -3.44 -10.89
CA GLY A 165 -30.70 -3.81 -11.23
C GLY A 165 -31.32 -4.90 -10.35
N HIS A 166 -30.60 -5.41 -9.34
CA HIS A 166 -31.12 -6.48 -8.48
C HIS A 166 -32.37 -6.00 -7.71
N PRO A 167 -33.50 -6.74 -7.71
CA PRO A 167 -34.77 -6.29 -7.14
C PRO A 167 -34.69 -5.85 -5.66
N GLU A 168 -33.87 -6.55 -4.87
CA GLU A 168 -33.63 -6.22 -3.45
C GLU A 168 -33.07 -4.81 -3.19
N PHE A 169 -32.51 -4.16 -4.21
CA PHE A 169 -32.02 -2.78 -4.08
C PHE A 169 -33.09 -1.74 -4.43
N GLY A 170 -34.17 -2.10 -5.12
CA GLY A 170 -35.30 -1.21 -5.42
C GLY A 170 -34.89 0.12 -6.06
N GLY A 171 -33.86 0.11 -6.92
CA GLY A 171 -33.32 1.31 -7.58
C GLY A 171 -32.40 2.18 -6.71
N ARG A 172 -32.06 1.76 -5.48
CA ARG A 172 -31.15 2.49 -4.57
C ARG A 172 -29.67 2.25 -4.88
N ALA A 173 -29.35 1.26 -5.69
CA ALA A 173 -27.99 0.95 -6.11
C ALA A 173 -27.62 1.68 -7.41
N SER A 174 -26.42 2.23 -7.47
CA SER A 174 -25.86 2.80 -8.72
C SER A 174 -24.36 2.57 -8.80
N ALA A 175 -23.84 2.35 -10.01
CA ALA A 175 -22.41 2.38 -10.25
C ALA A 175 -21.92 3.83 -10.24
N VAL A 176 -20.81 4.09 -9.56
CA VAL A 176 -20.22 5.44 -9.48
C VAL A 176 -18.76 5.48 -9.89
N TYR A 177 -18.07 4.33 -9.90
CA TYR A 177 -16.67 4.23 -10.30
C TYR A 177 -16.31 2.79 -10.71
N ASP A 178 -15.38 2.66 -11.66
CA ASP A 178 -14.81 1.39 -12.11
C ASP A 178 -13.33 1.60 -12.45
N ALA A 179 -12.45 1.03 -11.63
CA ALA A 179 -11.00 1.05 -11.84
C ALA A 179 -10.49 -0.07 -12.75
N ILE A 180 -11.28 -1.12 -12.97
CA ILE A 180 -10.86 -2.28 -13.78
C ILE A 180 -10.90 -1.92 -15.26
N GLY A 181 -11.89 -1.14 -15.69
CA GLY A 181 -11.95 -0.58 -17.05
C GLY A 181 -12.13 -1.62 -18.16
N ASP A 182 -12.66 -2.80 -17.84
CA ASP A 182 -12.91 -3.91 -18.78
C ASP A 182 -14.28 -3.81 -19.50
N GLY A 183 -14.97 -2.68 -19.38
CA GLY A 183 -16.26 -2.42 -20.01
C GLY A 183 -17.50 -2.81 -19.19
N GLN A 184 -17.34 -3.34 -17.97
CA GLN A 184 -18.47 -3.68 -17.10
C GLN A 184 -19.10 -2.44 -16.43
N ASN A 185 -18.44 -1.29 -16.43
CA ASN A 185 -18.96 0.00 -15.94
C ASN A 185 -19.52 -0.08 -14.50
N GLY A 186 -18.79 -0.75 -13.60
CA GLY A 186 -19.15 -0.91 -12.19
C GLY A 186 -20.19 -2.00 -11.89
N GLN A 187 -20.67 -2.71 -12.92
CA GLN A 187 -21.52 -3.89 -12.74
C GLN A 187 -20.71 -5.07 -12.20
N ASP A 188 -21.34 -5.83 -11.31
CA ASP A 188 -20.73 -7.02 -10.73
C ASP A 188 -20.76 -8.21 -11.70
N CYS A 189 -19.62 -8.86 -11.86
CA CYS A 189 -19.46 -10.11 -12.62
C CYS A 189 -18.92 -11.27 -11.78
N ASN A 190 -18.63 -11.04 -10.50
CA ASN A 190 -18.16 -12.05 -9.57
C ASN A 190 -19.28 -12.49 -8.61
N GLY A 191 -20.03 -11.53 -8.08
CA GLY A 191 -21.10 -11.73 -7.11
C GLY A 191 -20.76 -11.30 -5.68
N HIS A 192 -19.47 -11.23 -5.33
CA HIS A 192 -19.04 -10.84 -3.98
C HIS A 192 -19.53 -9.43 -3.60
N GLY A 193 -19.30 -8.43 -4.45
CA GLY A 193 -19.73 -7.05 -4.21
C GLY A 193 -21.25 -6.89 -4.10
N THR A 194 -22.03 -7.63 -4.91
CA THR A 194 -23.50 -7.66 -4.79
C THR A 194 -23.95 -8.28 -3.47
N HIS A 195 -23.29 -9.35 -3.02
CA HIS A 195 -23.57 -9.98 -1.74
C HIS A 195 -23.24 -9.06 -0.55
N VAL A 196 -22.08 -8.39 -0.59
CA VAL A 196 -21.69 -7.36 0.41
C VAL A 196 -22.70 -6.22 0.44
N ALA A 197 -23.06 -5.67 -0.73
CA ALA A 197 -24.08 -4.63 -0.86
C ALA A 197 -25.46 -5.09 -0.33
N GLY A 198 -25.80 -6.36 -0.54
CA GLY A 198 -27.00 -7.00 0.02
C GLY A 198 -27.00 -7.00 1.53
N THR A 199 -25.88 -7.37 2.16
CA THR A 199 -25.72 -7.34 3.62
C THR A 199 -25.86 -5.93 4.19
N VAL A 200 -25.32 -4.93 3.48
CA VAL A 200 -25.41 -3.53 3.91
C VAL A 200 -26.85 -3.00 3.78
N GLY A 201 -27.51 -3.18 2.63
CA GLY A 201 -28.71 -2.40 2.32
C GLY A 201 -29.78 -3.06 1.45
N SER A 202 -29.81 -4.38 1.29
CA SER A 202 -30.97 -5.05 0.66
C SER A 202 -32.26 -4.85 1.44
N ALA A 203 -33.41 -4.90 0.76
CA ALA A 203 -34.72 -4.76 1.39
C ALA A 203 -34.97 -5.86 2.44
N SER A 204 -34.68 -7.12 2.10
CA SER A 204 -35.01 -8.27 2.93
C SER A 204 -33.94 -8.53 3.99
N TYR A 205 -32.66 -8.45 3.64
CA TYR A 205 -31.56 -8.90 4.50
C TYR A 205 -30.59 -7.79 4.95
N GLY A 206 -30.77 -6.57 4.45
CA GLY A 206 -29.87 -5.46 4.75
C GLY A 206 -30.03 -4.96 6.19
N VAL A 207 -28.91 -4.54 6.77
CA VAL A 207 -28.86 -3.81 8.05
C VAL A 207 -29.48 -2.41 7.88
N ALA A 208 -29.06 -1.67 6.85
CA ALA A 208 -29.54 -0.33 6.51
C ALA A 208 -30.47 -0.38 5.29
N LYS A 209 -31.70 -0.87 5.51
CA LYS A 209 -32.67 -1.22 4.46
C LYS A 209 -33.08 -0.09 3.50
N ASN A 210 -32.83 1.18 3.83
CA ASN A 210 -33.12 2.36 3.00
C ASN A 210 -31.86 3.14 2.58
N ALA A 211 -30.65 2.62 2.80
CA ALA A 211 -29.43 3.26 2.33
C ALA A 211 -29.32 3.25 0.80
N TYR A 212 -28.68 4.27 0.23
CA TYR A 212 -28.23 4.25 -1.17
C TYR A 212 -26.91 3.48 -1.26
N LEU A 213 -26.82 2.55 -2.21
CA LEU A 213 -25.63 1.73 -2.43
C LEU A 213 -24.87 2.27 -3.64
N ARG A 214 -23.59 2.58 -3.48
CA ARG A 214 -22.74 3.16 -4.53
C ARG A 214 -21.62 2.18 -4.85
N ALA A 215 -21.65 1.60 -6.06
CA ALA A 215 -20.65 0.63 -6.49
C ALA A 215 -19.36 1.35 -6.90
N VAL A 216 -18.26 0.98 -6.25
CA VAL A 216 -16.89 1.39 -6.57
C VAL A 216 -16.14 0.12 -6.93
N ARG A 217 -16.09 -0.20 -8.22
CA ARG A 217 -15.51 -1.47 -8.68
C ARG A 217 -13.99 -1.36 -8.75
N VAL A 218 -13.30 -2.17 -7.96
CA VAL A 218 -11.84 -2.25 -7.89
C VAL A 218 -11.30 -3.67 -7.98
N LEU A 219 -12.19 -4.66 -8.03
CA LEU A 219 -11.87 -6.08 -8.23
C LEU A 219 -12.51 -6.58 -9.53
N ASP A 220 -11.81 -7.42 -10.26
CA ASP A 220 -12.23 -8.03 -11.52
C ASP A 220 -13.25 -9.16 -11.31
N CYS A 221 -13.60 -9.87 -12.39
CA CYS A 221 -14.57 -10.97 -12.33
C CYS A 221 -14.04 -12.20 -11.57
N ALA A 222 -12.73 -12.33 -11.39
CA ALA A 222 -12.11 -13.34 -10.53
C ALA A 222 -12.01 -12.89 -9.05
N GLY A 223 -12.49 -11.68 -8.72
CA GLY A 223 -12.41 -11.13 -7.38
C GLY A 223 -11.02 -10.62 -7.00
N SER A 224 -10.19 -10.30 -8.00
CA SER A 224 -8.81 -9.84 -7.82
C SER A 224 -8.63 -8.41 -8.34
N GLY A 225 -7.76 -7.64 -7.70
CA GLY A 225 -7.40 -6.29 -8.13
C GLY A 225 -6.00 -5.94 -7.66
N THR A 226 -5.52 -4.76 -8.02
CA THR A 226 -4.27 -4.21 -7.50
C THR A 226 -4.54 -3.10 -6.49
N SER A 227 -3.56 -2.81 -5.64
CA SER A 227 -3.65 -1.72 -4.65
C SER A 227 -3.51 -0.32 -5.25
N SER A 228 -3.07 -0.24 -6.51
CA SER A 228 -2.89 1.00 -7.25
C SER A 228 -4.09 1.44 -8.06
#